data_AF-A0A7J2S119-F1
#
_entry.id   AF-A0A7J2S119-F1
#
_cell.length_a   1.000
_cell.length_b   1.000
_cell.length_c   1.000
_cell.angle_alpha   90.00
_cell.angle_beta   90.00
_cell.angle_gamma   90.00
#
_symmetry.space_group_name_H-M   'P 1'
#
loop_
_entity.id
_entity.type
_entity.pdbx_description
1 polymer ?
#
loop_
_entity_poly.entity_id
_entity_poly.type
_entity_poly.pdbx_seq_one_letter_code
_entity_poly.pdbx_strand_id
1 'polypeptide(L)' 'MDSDTIQIPRKILEEVKRIREDLDYIKKVISESEIGDLFLTKEEEELIEETLEQKKKGELLTFEEVFSE' A
#
# COMPACT_ATOMS: atom_id res chain seq x y z
N MET A 1 48.22 -6.03 -6.35
CA MET A 1 46.81 -5.64 -6.47
C MET A 1 46.43 -5.12 -5.11
N ASP A 2 46.61 -3.82 -4.91
CA ASP A 2 46.30 -3.19 -3.64
C ASP A 2 44.79 -3.15 -3.48
N SER A 3 44.32 -3.87 -2.47
CA SER A 3 42.92 -3.85 -2.06
C SER A 3 42.65 -2.50 -1.42
N ASP A 4 42.10 -1.56 -2.19
CA ASP A 4 41.69 -0.25 -1.67
C ASP A 4 40.75 -0.45 -0.48
N THR A 5 41.30 -0.19 0.71
CA THR A 5 40.56 -0.37 1.95
C THR A 5 39.70 0.87 2.13
N ILE A 6 38.41 0.76 1.80
CA ILE A 6 37.45 1.86 1.96
C ILE A 6 37.25 2.09 3.46
N GLN A 7 37.84 3.17 3.98
CA GLN A 7 37.58 3.61 5.35
C GLN A 7 36.28 4.39 5.39
N ILE A 8 35.21 3.74 5.88
CA ILE A 8 33.93 4.40 6.13
C ILE A 8 34.00 5.04 7.53
N PRO A 9 33.79 6.37 7.64
CA PRO A 9 33.70 7.03 8.93
C PRO A 9 32.67 6.34 9.83
N ARG A 10 33.05 6.05 11.07
CA ARG A 10 32.20 5.34 12.04
C ARG A 10 30.82 5.97 12.21
N LYS A 11 30.75 7.31 12.19
CA LYS A 11 29.49 8.06 12.28
C LYS A 11 28.55 7.76 11.11
N ILE A 12 29.08 7.65 9.89
CA ILE A 12 28.28 7.32 8.70
C ILE A 12 27.76 5.87 8.81
N LEU A 13 28.59 4.95 9.30
CA LEU A 13 28.15 3.57 9.53
C LEU A 13 27.03 3.49 10.58
N GLU A 14 27.11 4.29 11.65
CA GLU A 14 26.07 4.37 12.68
C GLU A 14 24.77 5.00 12.16
N GLU A 15 24.84 6.04 11.32
CA GLU A 15 23.67 6.64 10.68
C GLU A 15 22.99 5.67 9.70
N VAL A 16 23.76 4.94 8.89
CA VAL A 16 23.21 3.93 7.96
C VAL A 16 22.51 2.80 8.72
N LYS A 17 23.04 2.39 9.89
CA LYS A 17 22.37 1.39 10.74
C LYS A 17 21.02 1.90 11.25
N ARG A 18 20.95 3.14 11.73
CA ARG A 18 19.70 3.74 12.20
C ARG A 18 18.66 3.84 11.09
N ILE A 19 19.06 4.31 9.90
CA ILE A 19 18.18 4.37 8.74
C ILE A 19 17.61 2.99 8.41
N ARG A 20 18.44 1.94 8.47
CA ARG A 20 17.98 0.57 8.25
C ARG A 20 16.96 0.13 9.30
N GLU A 21 17.22 0.38 10.58
CA GLU A 21 16.31 0.06 11.68
C GLU A 21 14.96 0.78 11.53
N ASP A 22 14.97 2.06 11.14
CA ASP A 22 13.77 2.84 10.87
C ASP A 22 12.97 2.25 9.69
N LEU A 23 13.65 1.86 8.60
CA LEU A 23 13.01 1.22 7.45
C LEU A 23 12.42 -0.16 7.78
N ASP A 24 13.12 -0.96 8.58
CA ASP A 24 12.63 -2.26 9.05
C ASP A 24 11.39 -2.08 9.95
N TYR A 25 11.38 -1.05 10.81
CA TYR A 25 10.20 -0.70 11.60
C TYR A 25 9.03 -0.24 10.73
N ILE A 26 9.25 0.66 9.77
CA ILE A 26 8.21 1.12 8.84
C ILE A 26 7.62 -0.07 8.07
N LYS A 27 8.48 -0.97 7.56
CA LYS A 27 8.04 -2.16 6.85
C LYS A 27 7.18 -3.06 7.75
N LYS A 28 7.60 -3.25 9.00
CA LYS A 28 6.86 -4.03 10.00
C LYS A 28 5.50 -3.40 10.29
N VAL A 29 5.45 -2.09 10.55
CA VAL A 29 4.20 -1.35 10.78
C VAL A 29 3.28 -1.46 9.58
N ILE A 30 3.80 -1.36 8.36
CA ILE A 30 2.99 -1.50 7.15
C ILE A 30 2.45 -2.93 6.99
N SER A 31 3.24 -3.95 7.35
CA SER A 31 2.84 -5.35 7.24
C SER A 31 1.95 -5.86 8.37
N GLU A 32 2.07 -5.29 9.57
CA GLU A 32 1.35 -5.74 10.78
C GLU A 32 0.13 -4.86 11.12
N SER A 33 0.10 -3.61 10.65
CA SER A 33 -1.08 -2.79 10.82
C SER A 33 -2.13 -3.18 9.78
N GLU A 34 -3.38 -3.08 10.18
CA GLU A 34 -4.63 -3.17 9.40
C GLU A 34 -4.70 -2.08 8.29
N ILE A 35 -3.60 -1.80 7.58
CA ILE A 35 -3.53 -0.87 6.46
C ILE A 35 -4.36 -1.37 5.28
N GLY A 36 -4.64 -2.68 5.22
CA GLY A 36 -5.65 -3.22 4.32
C GLY A 36 -7.02 -2.57 4.46
N ASP A 37 -7.36 -2.01 5.63
CA ASP A 37 -8.63 -1.28 5.83
C ASP A 37 -8.54 0.21 5.46
N LEU A 38 -7.33 0.75 5.29
CA LEU A 38 -7.10 2.17 4.94
C LEU A 38 -6.91 2.40 3.44
N PHE A 39 -6.55 1.36 2.69
CA PHE A 39 -6.34 1.42 1.25
C PHE A 39 -7.16 0.35 0.58
N LEU A 40 -7.84 0.71 -0.51
CA LEU A 40 -8.51 -0.26 -1.34
C LEU A 40 -7.48 -1.22 -1.92
N THR A 41 -7.81 -2.51 -1.89
CA THR A 41 -7.14 -3.49 -2.72
C THR A 41 -7.43 -3.18 -4.18
N LYS A 42 -6.55 -3.65 -5.08
CA LYS A 42 -6.75 -3.48 -6.52
C LYS A 42 -8.09 -4.04 -7.01
N GLU A 43 -8.54 -5.16 -6.42
CA GLU A 43 -9.85 -5.77 -6.75
C GLU A 43 -11.00 -4.86 -6.33
N GLU A 44 -10.92 -4.22 -5.16
CA GLU A 44 -11.93 -3.26 -4.71
C GLU A 44 -11.93 -1.98 -5.55
N GLU A 45 -10.76 -1.50 -5.98
CA GLU A 45 -10.66 -0.36 -6.92
C GLU A 45 -11.35 -0.69 -8.26
N GLU A 46 -11.07 -1.86 -8.83
CA GLU A 46 -11.68 -2.32 -10.09
C GLU A 46 -13.21 -2.45 -9.97
N LEU A 47 -13.71 -3.03 -8.87
CA LEU A 47 -15.15 -3.15 -8.60
C LEU A 47 -15.85 -1.79 -8.50
N ILE A 48 -15.20 -0.81 -7.85
CA ILE A 48 -15.74 0.55 -7.73
C ILE A 48 -15.79 1.23 -9.10
N GLU A 49 -14.73 1.13 -9.90
CA GLU A 49 -14.71 1.68 -11.25
C GLU A 49 -15.82 1.09 -12.13
N GLU A 50 -15.97 -0.23 -12.13
CA GLU A 50 -17.01 -0.91 -12.90
C GLU A 50 -18.41 -0.48 -12.44
N THR A 51 -18.65 -0.42 -11.13
CA THR A 51 -19.94 0.03 -10.56
C THR A 51 -20.25 1.47 -10.96
N LEU A 52 -19.25 2.36 -10.95
CA LEU A 52 -19.41 3.75 -11.37
C LEU A 52 -19.72 3.87 -12.85
N GLU A 53 -19.14 3.02 -13.70
CA GLU A 53 -19.50 2.95 -15.12
C GLU A 53 -20.93 2.47 -15.33
N GLN A 54 -21.32 1.37 -14.70
CA GLN A 54 -22.68 0.84 -14.78
C GLN A 54 -23.71 1.88 -14.32
N LYS A 55 -23.40 2.63 -13.26
CA LYS A 55 -24.23 3.76 -12.80
C LYS A 55 -24.39 4.84 -13.87
N LYS A 56 -23.30 5.22 -14.55
CA LYS A 56 -23.34 6.22 -15.64
C LYS A 56 -24.16 5.73 -16.84
N LYS A 57 -24.11 4.43 -17.13
CA LYS A 57 -24.88 3.79 -18.20
C LYS A 57 -26.35 3.56 -17.83
N GLY A 58 -26.73 3.75 -16.56
CA GLY A 58 -28.08 3.49 -16.06
C GLY A 58 -28.40 2.00 -15.94
N GLU A 59 -27.37 1.17 -15.77
CA GLU A 59 -27.47 -0.30 -15.73
C GLU A 59 -27.64 -0.85 -14.30
N LEU A 60 -27.51 0.01 -13.27
CA LEU A 60 -27.72 -0.37 -11.87
C LEU A 60 -29.20 -0.34 -11.51
N LEU A 61 -29.70 -1.45 -10.99
CA LEU A 61 -31.04 -1.53 -10.41
C LEU A 61 -31.07 -0.87 -9.03
N THR A 62 -32.16 -0.18 -8.74
CA THR A 62 -32.47 0.32 -7.40
C THR A 62 -32.98 -0.81 -6.50
N PHE A 63 -32.91 -0.59 -5.19
CA PHE A 63 -33.43 -1.54 -4.22
C PHE A 63 -34.93 -1.82 -4.43
N GLU A 64 -35.69 -0.79 -4.78
CA GLU A 64 -37.12 -0.91 -5.10
C GLU A 64 -37.34 -1.79 -6.33
N GLU A 65 -36.54 -1.65 -7.40
CA GLU A 65 -36.66 -2.49 -8.60
C GLU A 65 -36.31 -3.97 -8.34
N VAL A 66 -35.43 -4.25 -7.38
CA VAL A 66 -35.04 -5.63 -7.04
C VAL A 66 -36.05 -6.31 -6.11
N PHE A 67 -36.67 -5.55 -5.21
CA PHE A 67 -37.51 -6.10 -4.12
C PHE A 67 -38.99 -5.71 -4.19
N SER A 68 -39.45 -5.06 -5.26
CA SER A 68 -40.88 -4.88 -5.52
C SER A 68 -41.48 -6.19 -6.03
N GLU A 69 -42.21 -6.89 -5.14
CA GLU A 69 -43.16 -7.94 -5.51
C GLU A 69 -44.48 -7.36 -6.03
#